data_AF-A0A3D3VAX0-F1
#
_entry.id   AF-A0A3D3VAX0-F1
#
_cell.length_a   1.000
_cell.length_b   1.000
_cell.length_c   1.000
_cell.angle_alpha   90.00
_cell.angle_beta   90.00
_cell.angle_gamma   90.00
#
_symmetry.space_group_name_H-M   'P 1'
#
loop_
_entity.id
_entity.type
_entity.pdbx_description
1 polymer ?
#
loop_
_entity_poly.entity_id
_entity_poly.type
_entity_poly.pdbx_seq_one_letter_code
_entity_poly.pdbx_strand_id
1 'polypeptide(L)'
;MRLPQRSFSSAIRTFRTLPERRYLLPVVSICTSPWEIKEDRIMAIEVFRPKRGEVLECVARFEELSSTDKGLPDQPVEGFHREFRNVLGFQQPEGEETYSPIGDDAKPHIGHLQAGFGMGYVSARPGQGVMMHTHDTNETFVVMEGTWMFEWEGEDGDDHVILEEQDIVSFPPGIHRRFECQSARDGKSQGMILGVIGGNTPGAEFSPESVERMKAAGTWPDVAE
;
A
#
# COMPACT_ATOMS: atom_id res chain seq x y z
N MET A 1 -25.96 57.64 -18.77
CA MET A 1 -26.49 57.36 -17.41
C MET A 1 -25.32 57.19 -16.47
N ARG A 2 -25.08 58.16 -15.58
CA ARG A 2 -24.05 58.14 -14.53
C ARG A 2 -24.77 58.17 -13.19
N LEU A 3 -24.48 57.20 -12.31
CA LEU A 3 -25.03 57.13 -10.95
C LEU A 3 -24.24 58.07 -10.01
N PRO A 4 -24.88 58.71 -9.02
CA PRO A 4 -24.23 59.69 -8.16
C PRO A 4 -23.62 59.08 -6.90
N GLN A 5 -22.54 59.71 -6.42
CA GLN A 5 -21.87 59.46 -5.14
C GLN A 5 -22.77 59.82 -3.95
N ARG A 6 -22.64 59.08 -2.84
CA ARG A 6 -23.12 59.51 -1.52
C ARG A 6 -22.00 59.39 -0.48
N SER A 7 -21.67 60.54 0.10
CA SER A 7 -20.91 60.74 1.33
C SER A 7 -21.75 60.32 2.54
N PHE A 8 -21.12 59.74 3.57
CA PHE A 8 -21.71 59.61 4.90
C PHE A 8 -20.76 60.09 5.99
N SER A 9 -21.36 60.86 6.89
CA SER A 9 -20.80 61.68 7.95
C SER A 9 -20.32 60.88 9.16
N SER A 10 -19.26 61.41 9.78
CA SER A 10 -18.81 61.13 11.15
C SER A 10 -19.92 61.36 12.19
N ALA A 11 -20.02 60.46 13.17
CA ALA A 11 -20.62 60.74 14.48
C ALA A 11 -19.92 59.91 15.57
N ILE A 12 -19.15 60.61 16.39
CA ILE A 12 -18.49 60.15 17.62
C ILE A 12 -19.56 59.80 18.66
N ARG A 13 -19.43 58.65 19.35
CA ARG A 13 -20.13 58.38 20.60
C ARG A 13 -19.16 57.88 21.68
N THR A 14 -19.31 58.53 22.83
CA THR A 14 -18.51 58.56 24.05
C THR A 14 -18.38 57.23 24.78
N PHE A 15 -17.18 56.99 25.32
CA PHE A 15 -16.82 55.94 26.26
C PHE A 15 -17.58 56.08 27.60
N ARG A 16 -18.12 54.97 28.12
CA ARG A 16 -18.42 54.78 29.55
C ARG A 16 -17.58 53.60 30.05
N THR A 17 -16.82 53.85 31.10
CA THR A 17 -15.98 52.89 31.82
C THR A 17 -16.83 52.00 32.73
N LEU A 18 -16.50 50.71 32.79
CA LEU A 18 -16.98 49.75 33.78
C LEU A 18 -15.78 49.25 34.63
N PRO A 19 -15.99 48.88 35.90
CA PRO A 19 -14.89 48.76 36.88
C PRO A 19 -14.14 47.43 36.80
N GLU A 20 -12.85 47.48 37.14
CA GLU A 20 -11.93 46.36 37.27
C GLU A 20 -12.41 45.32 38.30
N ARG A 21 -12.44 44.04 37.91
CA ARG A 21 -12.31 42.92 38.84
C ARG A 21 -10.97 42.22 38.59
N ARG A 22 -10.09 42.30 39.58
CA ARG A 22 -8.85 41.51 39.67
C ARG A 22 -9.22 40.04 39.90
N TYR A 23 -8.77 39.16 39.01
CA TYR A 23 -8.65 37.73 39.26
C TYR A 23 -7.18 37.35 39.15
N LEU A 24 -6.65 36.77 40.24
CA LEU A 24 -5.29 36.25 40.32
C LEU A 24 -5.28 34.77 39.89
N LEU A 25 -4.69 34.54 38.70
CA LEU A 25 -3.83 33.45 38.18
C LEU A 25 -4.14 31.96 38.49
N PRO A 26 -3.85 31.07 37.52
CA PRO A 26 -2.53 30.47 37.55
C PRO A 26 -1.75 30.64 36.23
N VAL A 27 -0.44 30.73 36.40
CA VAL A 27 0.57 30.68 35.34
C VAL A 27 0.37 29.38 34.57
N VAL A 28 -0.04 29.48 33.31
CA VAL A 28 0.01 28.35 32.39
C VAL A 28 1.49 28.00 32.23
N SER A 29 1.85 26.83 32.74
CA SER A 29 3.13 26.18 32.45
C SER A 29 3.32 26.23 30.95
N ILE A 30 4.31 27.00 30.48
CA ILE A 30 4.76 26.91 29.09
C ILE A 30 5.30 25.49 28.97
N CYS A 31 4.51 24.60 28.37
CA CYS A 31 4.99 23.31 27.90
C CYS A 31 6.19 23.59 26.99
N THR A 32 7.39 23.44 27.54
CA THR A 32 8.61 23.25 26.75
C THR A 32 8.34 22.06 25.85
N SER A 33 8.41 22.32 24.54
CA SER A 33 8.06 21.38 23.49
C SER A 33 8.67 19.99 23.71
N PRO A 34 7.93 18.88 23.45
CA PRO A 34 8.50 17.53 23.43
C PRO A 34 9.47 17.28 22.26
N TRP A 35 9.63 18.27 21.36
CA TRP A 35 10.46 18.20 20.16
C TRP A 35 11.88 18.72 20.44
N GLU A 36 12.54 18.18 21.46
CA GLU A 36 13.98 18.36 21.60
C GLU A 36 14.62 17.71 20.36
N ILE A 37 14.93 18.54 19.35
CA ILE A 37 15.64 18.11 18.15
C ILE A 37 17.00 17.67 18.64
N LYS A 38 17.16 16.35 18.81
CA LYS A 38 18.48 15.75 18.93
C LYS A 38 19.22 16.15 17.68
N GLU A 39 20.34 16.81 17.88
CA GLU A 39 21.26 17.18 16.83
C GLU A 39 21.90 15.88 16.32
N ASP A 40 21.14 15.15 15.51
CA ASP A 40 21.58 13.94 14.84
C ASP A 40 22.74 14.36 13.96
N ARG A 41 23.95 14.02 14.42
CA ARG A 41 25.20 14.30 13.75
C ARG A 41 25.10 13.76 12.33
N ILE A 42 24.95 14.66 11.36
CA ILE A 42 24.95 14.34 9.93
C ILE A 42 26.34 13.79 9.61
N MET A 43 26.48 12.46 9.68
CA MET A 43 27.66 11.77 9.17
C MET A 43 27.65 11.90 7.65
N ALA A 44 28.79 12.24 7.06
CA ALA A 44 28.92 12.24 5.61
C ALA A 44 28.62 10.84 5.07
N ILE A 45 27.80 10.76 4.04
CA ILE A 45 27.47 9.50 3.36
C ILE A 45 28.77 8.93 2.77
N GLU A 46 29.13 7.70 3.15
CA GLU A 46 30.27 7.00 2.57
C GLU A 46 29.97 6.68 1.10
N VAL A 47 30.83 7.16 0.19
CA VAL A 47 30.68 6.95 -1.24
C VAL A 47 31.70 5.91 -1.70
N PHE A 48 31.21 4.78 -2.18
CA PHE A 48 32.03 3.75 -2.84
C PHE A 48 31.85 3.79 -4.36
N ARG A 49 32.83 3.25 -5.11
CA ARG A 49 32.77 3.13 -6.58
C ARG A 49 32.66 1.65 -6.95
N PRO A 50 31.46 1.14 -7.29
CA PRO A 50 31.26 -0.27 -7.60
C PRO A 50 31.91 -0.66 -8.93
N LYS A 51 32.15 -1.97 -9.11
CA LYS A 51 32.39 -2.54 -10.44
C LYS A 51 31.08 -2.58 -11.23
N ARG A 52 31.17 -2.51 -12.56
CA ARG A 52 30.00 -2.60 -13.44
C ARG A 52 29.16 -3.86 -13.19
N GLY A 53 29.80 -5.02 -13.00
CA GLY A 53 29.10 -6.28 -12.78
C GLY A 53 28.19 -6.27 -11.55
N GLU A 54 28.70 -5.75 -10.43
CA GLU A 54 27.95 -5.60 -9.17
C GLU A 54 26.71 -4.71 -9.35
N VAL A 55 26.82 -3.62 -10.12
CA VAL A 55 25.66 -2.76 -10.41
C VAL A 55 24.63 -3.46 -11.31
N LEU A 56 25.09 -4.30 -12.24
CA LEU A 56 24.19 -5.02 -13.15
C LEU A 56 23.41 -6.13 -12.45
N GLU A 57 23.90 -6.68 -11.33
CA GLU A 57 23.14 -7.60 -10.47
C GLU A 57 21.93 -6.91 -9.83
N CYS A 58 21.94 -5.57 -9.70
CA CYS A 58 20.83 -4.76 -9.22
C CYS A 58 19.84 -4.36 -10.33
N VAL A 59 19.98 -4.91 -11.54
CA VAL A 59 19.10 -4.58 -12.67
C VAL A 59 18.17 -5.75 -12.93
N ALA A 60 16.87 -5.49 -12.87
CA ALA A 60 15.84 -6.41 -13.34
C ALA A 60 15.24 -5.90 -14.65
N ARG A 61 15.34 -6.70 -15.71
CA ARG A 61 14.63 -6.45 -16.98
C ARG A 61 13.32 -7.22 -16.94
N PHE A 62 12.22 -6.55 -17.27
CA PHE A 62 10.89 -7.17 -17.23
C PHE A 62 10.81 -8.49 -18.02
N GLU A 63 11.41 -8.52 -19.21
CA GLU A 63 11.42 -9.70 -20.10
C GLU A 63 12.25 -10.87 -19.57
N GLU A 64 13.13 -10.64 -18.59
CA GLU A 64 14.00 -11.65 -17.97
C GLU A 64 13.42 -12.20 -16.66
N LEU A 65 12.29 -11.64 -16.18
CA LEU A 65 11.64 -12.07 -14.95
C LEU A 65 10.91 -13.41 -15.15
N SER A 66 11.15 -14.36 -14.26
CA SER A 66 10.36 -15.59 -14.18
C SER A 66 8.94 -15.29 -13.71
N SER A 67 7.96 -15.90 -14.38
CA SER A 67 6.55 -15.86 -13.99
C SER A 67 6.14 -17.17 -13.31
N THR A 68 5.25 -17.09 -12.33
CA THR A 68 4.60 -18.26 -11.71
C THR A 68 3.14 -17.94 -11.41
N ASP A 69 2.27 -18.93 -11.57
CA ASP A 69 0.85 -18.90 -11.19
C ASP A 69 0.56 -19.86 -10.03
N LYS A 70 1.55 -19.96 -9.13
CA LYS A 70 1.53 -20.84 -7.95
C LYS A 70 2.04 -20.10 -6.72
N GLY A 71 1.99 -20.77 -5.57
CA GLY A 71 2.50 -20.25 -4.30
C GLY A 71 1.46 -19.61 -3.40
N LEU A 72 0.18 -19.58 -3.78
CA LEU A 72 -0.94 -19.21 -2.90
C LEU A 72 -2.13 -20.17 -3.11
N PRO A 73 -2.84 -20.58 -2.05
CA PRO A 73 -3.90 -21.60 -2.10
C PRO A 73 -5.16 -21.16 -2.84
N ASP A 74 -5.36 -19.86 -3.06
CA ASP A 74 -6.54 -19.34 -3.76
C ASP A 74 -6.39 -19.33 -5.29
N GLN A 75 -5.16 -19.37 -5.82
CA GLN A 75 -4.89 -19.29 -7.27
C GLN A 75 -5.59 -20.36 -8.13
N PRO A 76 -5.76 -21.62 -7.67
CA PRO A 76 -6.50 -22.63 -8.43
C PRO A 76 -8.02 -22.41 -8.45
N VAL A 77 -8.56 -21.52 -7.60
CA VAL A 77 -10.00 -21.27 -7.51
C VAL A 77 -10.44 -20.35 -8.65
N GLU A 78 -11.56 -20.69 -9.29
CA GLU A 78 -12.13 -19.89 -10.38
C GLU A 78 -12.39 -18.44 -9.93
N GLY A 79 -11.87 -17.48 -10.70
CA GLY A 79 -11.95 -16.06 -10.39
C GLY A 79 -10.70 -15.50 -9.70
N PHE A 80 -9.71 -16.33 -9.36
CA PHE A 80 -8.54 -15.91 -8.60
C PHE A 80 -7.20 -16.29 -9.25
N HIS A 81 -7.19 -16.62 -10.55
CA HIS A 81 -5.96 -16.92 -11.27
C HIS A 81 -5.15 -15.67 -11.57
N ARG A 82 -3.86 -15.67 -11.23
CA ARG A 82 -2.92 -14.58 -11.53
C ARG A 82 -1.50 -15.10 -11.68
N GLU A 83 -0.68 -14.29 -12.31
CA GLU A 83 0.75 -14.53 -12.47
C GLU A 83 1.55 -13.54 -11.64
N PHE A 84 2.57 -14.03 -10.95
CA PHE A 84 3.52 -13.25 -10.18
C PHE A 84 4.89 -13.22 -10.87
N ARG A 85 5.48 -12.03 -10.94
CA ARG A 85 6.89 -11.81 -11.31
C ARG A 85 7.58 -11.02 -10.20
N ASN A 86 8.31 -11.72 -9.34
CA ASN A 86 8.99 -11.11 -8.20
C ASN A 86 10.29 -10.41 -8.62
N VAL A 87 10.41 -9.11 -8.36
CA VAL A 87 11.52 -8.27 -8.81
C VAL A 87 12.54 -8.09 -7.70
N LEU A 88 12.10 -7.51 -6.59
CA LEU A 88 12.92 -7.17 -5.44
C LEU A 88 12.36 -7.90 -4.24
N GLY A 89 13.18 -8.76 -3.63
CA GLY A 89 12.71 -9.71 -2.65
C GLY A 89 12.72 -9.22 -1.22
N PHE A 90 11.85 -9.84 -0.44
CA PHE A 90 11.95 -10.00 1.01
C PHE A 90 12.49 -11.41 1.33
N GLN A 91 12.91 -11.63 2.57
CA GLN A 91 13.06 -12.99 3.11
C GLN A 91 11.67 -13.63 3.20
N GLN A 92 11.53 -14.85 2.70
CA GLN A 92 10.28 -15.60 2.84
C GLN A 92 10.02 -15.88 4.33
N PRO A 93 8.77 -15.72 4.82
CA PRO A 93 8.44 -16.04 6.20
C PRO A 93 8.71 -17.53 6.49
N GLU A 94 9.19 -17.83 7.70
CA GLU A 94 9.33 -19.21 8.19
C GLU A 94 8.04 -19.61 8.92
N GLY A 95 7.24 -20.54 8.38
CA GLY A 95 6.02 -21.04 9.03
C GLY A 95 5.00 -21.67 8.06
N GLU A 96 4.01 -22.40 8.59
CA GLU A 96 2.97 -23.08 7.80
C GLU A 96 1.66 -22.28 7.69
N GLU A 97 1.46 -21.25 8.51
CA GLU A 97 0.18 -20.51 8.63
C GLU A 97 0.20 -19.09 8.01
N THR A 98 1.37 -18.59 7.61
CA THR A 98 1.54 -17.25 7.03
C THR A 98 2.16 -17.37 5.63
N TYR A 99 1.55 -16.71 4.65
CA TYR A 99 2.01 -16.75 3.27
C TYR A 99 2.90 -15.56 2.90
N SER A 100 3.75 -15.78 1.90
CA SER A 100 4.39 -14.69 1.16
C SER A 100 3.35 -13.88 0.36
N PRO A 101 3.36 -12.53 0.42
CA PRO A 101 2.53 -11.66 -0.41
C PRO A 101 2.53 -11.94 -1.91
N ILE A 102 3.66 -12.43 -2.45
CA ILE A 102 3.84 -12.72 -3.89
C ILE A 102 3.82 -14.25 -4.14
N GLY A 103 3.52 -15.05 -3.12
CA GLY A 103 3.53 -16.50 -3.15
C GLY A 103 4.93 -17.11 -3.02
N ASP A 104 5.00 -18.30 -2.42
CA ASP A 104 6.26 -18.91 -1.99
C ASP A 104 7.14 -19.36 -3.16
N ASP A 105 6.53 -19.67 -4.30
CA ASP A 105 7.21 -20.11 -5.52
C ASP A 105 7.85 -18.95 -6.30
N ALA A 106 7.45 -17.70 -6.04
CA ALA A 106 7.92 -16.53 -6.77
C ALA A 106 9.25 -16.02 -6.20
N LYS A 107 10.36 -16.61 -6.64
CA LYS A 107 11.70 -16.19 -6.21
C LYS A 107 12.06 -14.79 -6.75
N PRO A 108 12.63 -13.90 -5.93
CA PRO A 108 13.00 -12.57 -6.36
C PRO A 108 14.20 -12.59 -7.31
N HIS A 109 14.14 -11.78 -8.37
CA HIS A 109 15.27 -11.59 -9.29
C HIS A 109 16.45 -10.89 -8.58
N ILE A 110 16.17 -9.84 -7.81
CA ILE A 110 17.13 -9.12 -6.97
C ILE A 110 16.85 -9.52 -5.52
N GLY A 111 17.40 -10.66 -5.10
CA GLY A 111 17.22 -11.18 -3.73
C GLY A 111 18.37 -10.86 -2.75
N HIS A 112 19.48 -10.31 -3.24
CA HIS A 112 20.69 -10.09 -2.43
C HIS A 112 20.70 -8.74 -1.68
N LEU A 113 19.69 -7.88 -1.90
CA LEU A 113 19.54 -6.58 -1.25
C LEU A 113 18.37 -6.61 -0.27
N GLN A 114 18.59 -6.06 0.93
CA GLN A 114 17.52 -5.79 1.89
C GLN A 114 17.09 -4.34 1.74
N ALA A 115 16.05 -4.09 0.94
CA ALA A 115 15.59 -2.74 0.63
C ALA A 115 14.63 -2.16 1.67
N GLY A 116 14.13 -2.98 2.61
CA GLY A 116 13.05 -2.59 3.52
C GLY A 116 11.66 -2.60 2.86
N PHE A 117 11.57 -3.10 1.62
CA PHE A 117 10.35 -3.36 0.88
C PHE A 117 10.65 -4.39 -0.22
N GLY A 118 9.61 -5.08 -0.69
CA GLY A 118 9.65 -5.87 -1.92
C GLY A 118 8.84 -5.26 -3.04
N MET A 119 9.10 -5.74 -4.26
CA MET A 119 8.40 -5.31 -5.46
C MET A 119 8.11 -6.51 -6.35
N GLY A 120 6.88 -6.61 -6.85
CA GLY A 120 6.49 -7.64 -7.80
C GLY A 120 5.37 -7.19 -8.72
N TYR A 121 5.41 -7.68 -9.95
CA TYR A 121 4.30 -7.51 -10.88
C TYR A 121 3.28 -8.63 -10.67
N VAL A 122 2.00 -8.24 -10.72
CA VAL A 122 0.87 -9.17 -10.78
C VAL A 122 0.17 -8.97 -12.13
N SER A 123 -0.11 -10.05 -12.83
CA SER A 123 -0.88 -10.02 -14.08
C SER A 123 -2.07 -10.96 -14.00
N ALA A 124 -3.24 -10.51 -14.41
CA ALA A 124 -4.47 -11.29 -14.33
C ALA A 124 -5.35 -11.02 -15.54
N ARG A 125 -6.14 -12.00 -15.96
CA ARG A 125 -7.19 -11.80 -16.98
C ARG A 125 -8.36 -11.02 -16.36
N PRO A 126 -9.18 -10.33 -17.16
CA PRO A 126 -10.42 -9.74 -16.66
C PRO A 126 -11.28 -10.75 -15.90
N GLY A 127 -11.82 -10.34 -14.74
CA GLY A 127 -12.57 -11.18 -13.80
C GLY A 127 -11.69 -12.13 -12.98
N GLN A 128 -10.37 -11.92 -12.95
CA GLN A 128 -9.45 -12.68 -12.11
C GLN A 128 -8.69 -11.75 -11.15
N GLY A 129 -8.32 -12.29 -9.98
CA GLY A 129 -7.66 -11.49 -8.94
C GLY A 129 -7.16 -12.32 -7.76
N VAL A 130 -7.21 -11.74 -6.57
CA VAL A 130 -6.89 -12.42 -5.31
C VAL A 130 -8.12 -12.47 -4.42
N MET A 131 -8.22 -13.47 -3.55
CA MET A 131 -9.25 -13.50 -2.51
C MET A 131 -9.00 -12.44 -1.42
N MET A 132 -10.02 -12.19 -0.58
CA MET A 132 -9.91 -11.24 0.53
C MET A 132 -8.84 -11.72 1.53
N HIS A 133 -7.86 -10.87 1.81
CA HIS A 133 -6.70 -11.18 2.65
C HIS A 133 -6.12 -9.92 3.31
N THR A 134 -5.29 -10.08 4.33
CA THR A 134 -4.63 -9.00 5.06
C THR A 134 -3.12 -9.21 5.10
N HIS A 135 -2.40 -8.13 5.40
CA HIS A 135 -0.95 -8.16 5.60
C HIS A 135 -0.59 -7.46 6.91
N ASP A 136 0.54 -7.86 7.49
CA ASP A 136 1.16 -7.21 8.66
C ASP A 136 1.97 -5.95 8.31
N THR A 137 2.06 -5.62 7.03
CA THR A 137 2.80 -4.48 6.47
C THR A 137 1.94 -3.66 5.50
N ASN A 138 2.38 -2.44 5.20
CA ASN A 138 1.74 -1.62 4.17
C ASN A 138 2.00 -2.22 2.79
N GLU A 139 0.98 -2.24 1.95
CA GLU A 139 1.10 -2.63 0.55
C GLU A 139 0.52 -1.54 -0.35
N THR A 140 1.31 -1.12 -1.33
CA THR A 140 0.93 -0.11 -2.31
C THR A 140 0.86 -0.76 -3.68
N PHE A 141 -0.22 -0.50 -4.41
CA PHE A 141 -0.42 -0.96 -5.77
C PHE A 141 -0.39 0.21 -6.73
N VAL A 142 0.33 0.04 -7.85
CA VAL A 142 0.30 0.95 -9.00
C VAL A 142 -0.31 0.21 -10.17
N VAL A 143 -1.36 0.77 -10.78
CA VAL A 143 -1.95 0.18 -11.99
C VAL A 143 -1.05 0.49 -13.19
N MET A 144 -0.52 -0.56 -13.83
CA MET A 144 0.42 -0.42 -14.95
C MET A 144 -0.27 -0.60 -16.30
N GLU A 145 -1.21 -1.56 -16.37
CA GLU A 145 -1.98 -1.88 -17.57
C GLU A 145 -3.41 -2.30 -17.22
N GLY A 146 -4.39 -1.82 -17.99
CA GLY A 146 -5.80 -2.15 -17.83
C GLY A 146 -6.49 -1.36 -16.71
N THR A 147 -7.64 -1.86 -16.27
CA THR A 147 -8.38 -1.30 -15.12
C THR A 147 -8.52 -2.36 -14.03
N TRP A 148 -8.45 -1.93 -12.78
CA TRP A 148 -8.45 -2.82 -11.62
C TRP A 148 -9.41 -2.31 -10.56
N MET A 149 -10.15 -3.23 -9.96
CA MET A 149 -10.93 -2.97 -8.76
C MET A 149 -10.09 -3.35 -7.55
N PHE A 150 -10.06 -2.48 -6.55
CA PHE A 150 -9.55 -2.78 -5.22
C PHE A 150 -10.70 -2.68 -4.24
N GLU A 151 -10.93 -3.73 -3.48
CA GLU A 151 -12.07 -3.91 -2.58
C GLU A 151 -11.56 -4.20 -1.17
N TRP A 152 -12.24 -3.70 -0.14
CA TRP A 152 -11.87 -3.88 1.26
C TRP A 152 -13.11 -3.99 2.15
N GLU A 153 -12.95 -4.61 3.32
CA GLU A 153 -14.00 -4.65 4.34
C GLU A 153 -14.17 -3.25 4.96
N GLY A 154 -15.33 -2.63 4.76
CA GLY A 154 -15.70 -1.31 5.29
C GLY A 154 -16.63 -1.37 6.51
N GLU A 155 -16.92 -0.20 7.10
CA GLU A 155 -17.77 -0.09 8.30
C GLU A 155 -19.21 -0.59 8.07
N ASP A 156 -19.75 -0.36 6.86
CA ASP A 156 -21.11 -0.71 6.47
C ASP A 156 -21.17 -1.93 5.52
N GLY A 157 -20.05 -2.67 5.41
CA GLY A 157 -19.84 -3.75 4.44
C GLY A 157 -18.71 -3.42 3.47
N ASP A 158 -18.49 -4.32 2.51
CA ASP A 158 -17.39 -4.18 1.55
C ASP A 158 -17.57 -2.93 0.67
N ASP A 159 -16.47 -2.19 0.50
CA ASP A 159 -16.39 -1.02 -0.36
C ASP A 159 -15.24 -1.20 -1.36
N HIS A 160 -15.27 -0.45 -2.45
CA HIS A 160 -14.30 -0.60 -3.52
C HIS A 160 -14.00 0.69 -4.26
N VAL A 161 -12.88 0.68 -4.95
CA VAL A 161 -12.49 1.71 -5.92
C VAL A 161 -12.02 1.03 -7.20
N ILE A 162 -12.43 1.58 -8.35
CA ILE A 162 -11.92 1.20 -9.66
C ILE A 162 -10.85 2.21 -10.04
N LEU A 163 -9.66 1.72 -10.37
CA LEU A 163 -8.49 2.50 -10.73
C LEU A 163 -8.07 2.22 -12.17
N GLU A 164 -7.60 3.26 -12.85
CA GLU A 164 -7.08 3.21 -14.20
C GLU A 164 -5.55 3.25 -14.19
N GLU A 165 -4.93 3.13 -15.36
CA GLU A 165 -3.48 3.13 -15.48
C GLU A 165 -2.85 4.39 -14.88
N GLN A 166 -1.74 4.21 -14.15
CA GLN A 166 -0.99 5.21 -13.39
C GLN A 166 -1.62 5.63 -12.06
N ASP A 167 -2.85 5.17 -11.74
CA ASP A 167 -3.42 5.36 -10.42
C ASP A 167 -2.76 4.47 -9.37
N ILE A 168 -2.86 4.90 -8.12
CA ILE A 168 -2.20 4.28 -6.97
C ILE A 168 -3.19 4.13 -5.82
N VAL A 169 -3.15 2.98 -5.16
CA VAL A 169 -3.79 2.77 -3.84
C VAL A 169 -2.78 2.20 -2.87
N SER A 170 -2.87 2.59 -1.61
CA SER A 170 -2.04 2.07 -0.53
C SER A 170 -2.90 1.64 0.63
N PHE A 171 -2.75 0.41 1.08
CA PHE A 171 -3.46 -0.14 2.21
C PHE A 171 -2.53 -0.25 3.42
N PRO A 172 -2.92 0.30 4.58
CA PRO A 172 -2.17 0.08 5.82
C PRO A 172 -2.27 -1.39 6.26
N PRO A 173 -1.37 -1.83 7.17
CA PRO A 173 -1.45 -3.14 7.79
C PRO A 173 -2.82 -3.42 8.42
N GLY A 174 -3.23 -4.69 8.42
CA GLY A 174 -4.41 -5.17 9.14
C GLY A 174 -5.76 -4.99 8.44
N ILE A 175 -5.81 -4.35 7.26
CA ILE A 175 -7.04 -4.25 6.46
C ILE A 175 -7.16 -5.46 5.54
N HIS A 176 -8.28 -6.19 5.67
CA HIS A 176 -8.71 -7.16 4.67
C HIS A 176 -9.06 -6.46 3.36
N ARG A 177 -8.42 -6.92 2.30
CA ARG A 177 -8.52 -6.35 0.95
C ARG A 177 -8.38 -7.42 -0.11
N ARG A 178 -8.87 -7.11 -1.30
CA ARG A 178 -8.59 -7.86 -2.53
C ARG A 178 -8.49 -6.95 -3.73
N PHE A 179 -8.00 -7.50 -4.82
CA PHE A 179 -8.02 -6.84 -6.13
C PHE A 179 -8.55 -7.79 -7.21
N GLU A 180 -9.08 -7.21 -8.27
CA GLU A 180 -9.56 -7.91 -9.46
C GLU A 180 -9.24 -7.10 -10.71
N CYS A 181 -8.70 -7.75 -11.74
CA CYS A 181 -8.55 -7.14 -13.04
C CYS A 181 -9.94 -6.98 -13.68
N GLN A 182 -10.35 -5.75 -13.97
CA GLN A 182 -11.64 -5.45 -14.61
C GLN A 182 -11.52 -5.44 -16.14
N SER A 183 -10.38 -4.98 -16.67
CA SER A 183 -10.11 -4.99 -18.11
C SER A 183 -8.62 -5.09 -18.43
N ALA A 184 -8.32 -5.58 -19.63
CA ALA A 184 -7.00 -5.53 -20.24
C ALA A 184 -6.98 -4.46 -21.34
N ARG A 185 -5.79 -3.96 -21.71
CA ARG A 185 -5.61 -3.09 -22.88
C ARG A 185 -6.08 -3.78 -24.17
N ASP A 186 -6.45 -2.99 -25.17
CA ASP A 186 -6.78 -3.51 -26.51
C ASP A 186 -5.64 -4.39 -27.07
N GLY A 187 -5.99 -5.59 -27.52
CA GLY A 187 -5.03 -6.56 -28.05
C GLY A 187 -4.17 -7.26 -26.99
N LYS A 188 -4.43 -7.05 -25.69
CA LYS A 188 -3.85 -7.79 -24.57
C LYS A 188 -4.89 -8.71 -23.93
N SER A 189 -4.42 -9.80 -23.33
CA SER A 189 -5.28 -10.76 -22.62
C SER A 189 -5.34 -10.52 -21.11
N GLN A 190 -4.43 -9.73 -20.55
CA GLN A 190 -4.28 -9.51 -19.12
C GLN A 190 -4.04 -8.01 -18.83
N GLY A 191 -4.49 -7.57 -17.67
CA GLY A 191 -4.02 -6.33 -17.05
C GLY A 191 -2.77 -6.60 -16.19
N MET A 192 -2.16 -5.53 -15.67
CA MET A 192 -0.99 -5.63 -14.81
C MET A 192 -0.97 -4.54 -13.73
N ILE A 193 -0.59 -4.93 -12.51
CA ILE A 193 -0.30 -4.03 -11.39
C ILE A 193 1.13 -4.29 -10.89
N LEU A 194 1.72 -3.27 -10.28
CA LEU A 194 2.96 -3.38 -9.50
C LEU A 194 2.59 -3.29 -8.01
N GLY A 195 2.89 -4.34 -7.25
CA GLY A 195 2.82 -4.32 -5.79
C GLY A 195 4.16 -3.87 -5.19
N VAL A 196 4.09 -2.97 -4.22
CA VAL A 196 5.21 -2.52 -3.38
C VAL A 196 4.85 -2.84 -1.94
N ILE A 197 5.53 -3.80 -1.34
CA ILE A 197 5.18 -4.36 -0.03
C ILE A 197 6.24 -3.95 0.98
N GLY A 198 5.84 -3.30 2.07
CA GLY A 198 6.77 -2.83 3.10
C GLY A 198 7.39 -3.98 3.90
N GLY A 199 8.57 -3.73 4.49
CA GLY A 199 9.24 -4.68 5.36
C GLY A 199 10.16 -5.67 4.64
N ASN A 200 10.90 -6.43 5.44
CA ASN A 200 11.85 -7.44 4.94
C ASN A 200 11.30 -8.86 4.97
N THR A 201 10.21 -9.11 5.71
CA THR A 201 9.56 -10.41 5.90
C THR A 201 8.05 -10.20 6.09
N PRO A 202 7.34 -9.62 5.10
CA PRO A 202 5.92 -9.39 5.21
C PRO A 202 5.14 -10.71 5.24
N GLY A 203 4.12 -10.78 6.07
CA GLY A 203 3.20 -11.90 6.16
C GLY A 203 1.82 -11.56 5.60
N ALA A 204 1.16 -12.54 4.99
CA ALA A 204 -0.21 -12.44 4.52
C ALA A 204 -1.09 -13.58 5.06
N GLU A 205 -2.34 -13.24 5.38
CA GLU A 205 -3.37 -14.16 5.90
C GLU A 205 -4.69 -13.95 5.14
N PHE A 206 -5.37 -15.03 4.78
CA PHE A 206 -6.69 -14.95 4.13
C PHE A 206 -7.80 -14.70 5.15
N SER A 207 -8.83 -13.94 4.75
CA SER A 207 -10.00 -13.75 5.61
C SER A 207 -10.71 -15.09 5.89
N PRO A 208 -11.46 -15.20 7.00
CA PRO A 208 -12.18 -16.44 7.32
C PRO A 208 -13.10 -16.94 6.19
N GLU A 209 -13.78 -16.03 5.49
CA GLU A 209 -14.64 -16.39 4.35
C GLU A 209 -13.85 -16.94 3.16
N SER A 210 -12.69 -16.33 2.86
CA SER A 210 -11.78 -16.83 1.82
C SER A 210 -11.27 -18.24 2.15
N VAL A 211 -10.93 -18.50 3.42
CA VAL A 211 -10.53 -19.83 3.91
C VAL A 211 -11.65 -20.85 3.68
N GLU A 212 -12.88 -20.55 4.09
CA GLU A 212 -14.02 -21.45 3.89
C GLU A 212 -14.30 -21.71 2.40
N ARG A 213 -14.15 -20.68 1.55
CA ARG A 213 -14.27 -20.83 0.09
C ARG A 213 -13.21 -21.75 -0.49
N MET A 214 -11.96 -21.64 -0.05
CA MET A 214 -10.87 -22.52 -0.49
C MET A 214 -11.03 -23.95 0.02
N LYS A 215 -11.52 -24.14 1.26
CA LYS A 215 -11.87 -25.47 1.78
C LYS A 215 -12.97 -26.12 0.94
N ALA A 216 -14.02 -25.38 0.61
CA ALA A 216 -15.10 -25.86 -0.24
C ALA A 216 -14.63 -26.20 -1.68
N ALA A 217 -13.62 -25.48 -2.18
CA ALA A 217 -12.97 -25.76 -3.46
C ALA A 217 -11.92 -26.88 -3.40
N GLY A 218 -11.56 -27.37 -2.21
CA GLY A 218 -10.52 -28.38 -2.01
C GLY A 218 -9.11 -27.88 -2.29
N THR A 219 -8.85 -26.58 -2.18
CA THR A 219 -7.53 -25.96 -2.42
C THR A 219 -6.84 -25.49 -1.15
N TRP A 220 -7.57 -25.40 -0.04
CA TRP A 220 -6.98 -25.06 1.25
C TRP A 220 -6.06 -26.20 1.72
N PRO A 221 -4.82 -25.90 2.13
CA PRO A 221 -3.91 -26.94 2.62
C PRO A 221 -4.47 -27.58 3.89
N ASP A 222 -4.32 -28.89 4.00
CA ASP A 222 -4.58 -29.64 5.23
C ASP A 222 -3.50 -29.29 6.27
N VAL A 223 -3.57 -28.11 6.87
CA VAL A 223 -2.80 -27.82 8.08
C VAL A 223 -3.44 -28.64 9.22
N ALA A 224 -2.61 -29.45 9.88
CA ALA A 224 -3.06 -30.29 11.00
C ALA A 224 -3.63 -29.39 12.11
N GLU A 225 -4.92 -29.54 12.39
CA GLU A 225 -5.58 -28.95 13.57
C GLU A 225 -4.83 -29.24 14.88
#